data_AF-A0A7W9STG7-F1
#
_entry.id   AF-A0A7W9STG7-F1
#
_cell.length_a   1.000
_cell.length_b   1.000
_cell.length_c   1.000
_cell.angle_alpha   90.00
_cell.angle_beta   90.00
_cell.angle_gamma   90.00
#
_symmetry.space_group_name_H-M   'P 1'
#
loop_
_entity.id
_entity.type
_entity.pdbx_description
1 polymer ?
#
loop_
_entity_poly.entity_id
_entity_poly.type
_entity_poly.pdbx_seq_one_letter_code
_entity_poly.pdbx_strand_id
1 'polypeptide(L)'
;MRRRAFSLVEILVVIVIIGILAAIVIPRLTGGGKDASGKPTLAPKQRAQQVGTISYVSQIQQAITMYKMDNEERLPANLQELKRYGVTDEMLIDSVSKQPLQYNPQTGEVTSPTALPGRVGNALNLPNSVQGQ
;
A
#
# COMPACT_ATOMS: atom_id res chain seq x y z
N MET A 1 -31.74 46.35 -29.76
CA MET A 1 -30.70 45.46 -29.19
C MET A 1 -30.73 44.13 -29.93
N ARG A 2 -29.71 43.79 -30.73
CA ARG A 2 -29.64 42.47 -31.40
C ARG A 2 -29.01 41.47 -30.43
N ARG A 3 -29.80 40.52 -29.92
CA ARG A 3 -29.28 39.35 -29.20
C ARG A 3 -28.66 38.43 -30.25
N ARG A 4 -27.34 38.22 -30.19
CA ARG A 4 -26.68 37.17 -30.97
C ARG A 4 -27.11 35.84 -30.35
N ALA A 5 -27.86 35.04 -31.10
CA ALA A 5 -28.16 33.67 -30.72
C ALA A 5 -26.92 32.81 -31.01
N PHE A 6 -26.55 31.96 -30.06
CA PHE A 6 -25.50 30.96 -30.23
C PHE A 6 -25.90 29.97 -31.32
N SER A 7 -24.95 29.61 -32.19
CA SER A 7 -25.20 28.62 -33.23
C SER A 7 -25.18 27.22 -32.63
N LEU A 8 -26.07 26.33 -33.08
CA LEU A 8 -26.04 24.91 -32.73
C LEU A 8 -24.68 24.28 -33.07
N VAL A 9 -24.03 24.77 -34.14
CA VAL A 9 -22.71 24.32 -34.58
C VAL A 9 -21.63 24.68 -33.55
N GLU A 10 -21.75 25.83 -32.90
CA GLU A 10 -20.79 26.30 -31.91
C GLU A 10 -20.81 25.39 -30.67
N ILE A 11 -22.00 25.02 -30.21
CA ILE A 11 -22.16 24.08 -29.10
C ILE A 11 -21.64 22.69 -29.48
N LEU A 12 -21.89 22.23 -30.71
CA LEU A 12 -21.43 20.93 -31.20
C LEU A 12 -19.89 20.81 -31.17
N VAL A 13 -19.17 21.84 -31.61
CA VAL A 13 -17.71 21.84 -31.61
C VAL A 13 -17.17 21.86 -30.17
N VAL A 14 -17.80 22.63 -29.27
CA VAL A 14 -17.38 22.73 -27.86
C VAL A 14 -17.49 21.39 -27.14
N ILE A 15 -18.60 20.65 -27.30
CA ILE A 15 -18.76 19.35 -26.64
C ILE A 15 -17.76 18.31 -27.16
N VAL A 16 -17.39 18.38 -28.44
CA VAL A 16 -16.37 17.49 -29.03
C VAL A 16 -15.00 17.76 -28.42
N ILE A 17 -14.61 19.05 -28.29
CA ILE A 17 -13.34 19.42 -27.68
C ILE A 17 -13.31 19.01 -26.20
N ILE A 18 -14.37 19.28 -25.44
CA ILE A 18 -14.48 18.85 -24.04
C ILE A 18 -14.37 17.33 -23.92
N GLY A 19 -15.00 16.56 -24.83
CA GLY A 19 -14.92 15.10 -24.85
C GLY A 19 -13.50 14.57 -25.04
N ILE A 20 -12.74 15.14 -25.99
CA ILE A 20 -11.34 14.76 -26.25
C ILE A 20 -10.45 15.11 -25.05
N LEU A 21 -10.60 16.32 -24.50
CA LEU A 21 -9.81 16.76 -23.34
C LEU A 21 -10.13 15.92 -22.10
N ALA A 22 -11.41 15.66 -21.82
CA ALA A 22 -11.83 14.83 -20.70
C ALA A 22 -11.25 13.41 -20.78
N ALA A 23 -11.20 12.81 -21.99
CA ALA A 23 -10.63 11.50 -22.20
C ALA A 23 -9.13 11.40 -21.86
N ILE A 24 -8.38 12.50 -21.99
CA ILE A 24 -6.94 12.55 -21.66
C ILE A 24 -6.72 12.94 -20.19
N VAL A 25 -7.53 13.84 -19.64
CA VAL A 25 -7.36 14.39 -18.29
C VAL A 25 -7.81 13.41 -17.20
N ILE A 26 -8.93 12.71 -17.40
CA ILE A 26 -9.46 11.74 -16.43
C ILE A 26 -8.46 10.61 -16.09
N PRO A 27 -7.80 9.93 -17.06
CA PRO A 27 -6.85 8.87 -16.72
C PRO A 27 -5.61 9.39 -15.97
N ARG A 28 -5.21 10.66 -16.20
CA ARG A 28 -4.10 11.29 -15.48
C ARG A 28 -4.43 11.54 -14.01
N LEU A 29 -5.70 11.83 -13.69
CA LEU A 29 -6.15 12.13 -12.34
C LEU A 29 -6.58 10.89 -11.54
N THR A 30 -7.04 9.84 -12.22
CA THR A 30 -7.58 8.62 -11.58
C THR A 30 -6.54 7.54 -11.28
N GLY A 31 -5.27 7.73 -11.66
CA GLY A 31 -4.14 6.96 -11.10
C GLY A 31 -4.19 5.44 -11.27
N GLY A 32 -4.97 4.89 -12.21
CA GLY A 32 -5.11 3.45 -12.44
C GLY A 32 -4.57 3.03 -13.80
N GLY A 33 -3.29 3.23 -14.07
CA GLY A 33 -2.67 2.87 -15.35
C GLY A 33 -2.26 1.40 -15.39
N LYS A 34 -3.09 0.50 -15.92
CA LYS A 34 -2.68 -0.89 -16.22
C LYS A 34 -1.30 -0.90 -16.90
N ASP A 35 -0.40 -1.74 -16.42
CA ASP A 35 0.90 -1.88 -17.07
C ASP A 35 0.72 -2.45 -18.50
N ALA A 36 1.78 -2.41 -19.31
CA ALA A 36 1.75 -2.98 -20.67
C ALA A 36 1.43 -4.49 -20.69
N SER A 37 1.39 -5.15 -19.53
CA SER A 37 1.04 -6.55 -19.33
C SER A 37 -0.43 -6.74 -18.89
N GLY A 38 -1.23 -5.68 -18.86
CA GLY A 38 -2.65 -5.72 -18.48
C GLY A 38 -2.90 -5.96 -17.00
N LYS A 39 -1.86 -5.95 -16.15
CA LYS A 39 -2.03 -6.09 -14.71
C LYS A 39 -2.47 -4.74 -14.14
N PRO A 40 -3.48 -4.72 -13.24
CA PRO A 40 -3.85 -3.50 -12.56
C PRO A 40 -2.64 -3.02 -11.76
N THR A 41 -2.02 -1.91 -12.19
CA THR A 41 -1.07 -1.25 -11.32
C THR A 41 -1.86 -0.78 -10.12
N LEU A 42 -1.47 -1.26 -8.94
CA LEU A 42 -2.02 -0.79 -7.70
C LEU A 42 -1.99 0.74 -7.71
N ALA A 43 -3.14 1.36 -7.49
CA ALA A 43 -3.28 2.80 -7.52
C ALA A 43 -2.23 3.44 -6.60
N PRO A 44 -1.70 4.65 -6.89
CA PRO A 44 -0.74 5.33 -6.02
C PRO A 44 -1.16 5.37 -4.54
N LYS A 45 -2.47 5.46 -4.25
CA LYS A 45 -3.03 5.32 -2.90
C LYS A 45 -2.73 3.96 -2.25
N GLN A 46 -2.84 2.86 -2.99
CA GLN A 46 -2.55 1.51 -2.49
C GLN A 46 -1.05 1.33 -2.22
N ARG A 47 -0.15 1.97 -3.00
CA ARG A 47 1.29 1.97 -2.70
C ARG A 47 1.62 2.72 -1.41
N ALA A 48 0.96 3.84 -1.14
CA ALA A 48 1.12 4.56 0.12
C ALA A 48 0.61 3.75 1.32
N GLN A 49 -0.52 3.04 1.17
CA GLN A 49 -1.09 2.20 2.22
C GLN A 49 -0.26 0.96 2.56
N GLN A 50 0.60 0.51 1.64
CA GLN A 50 1.54 -0.60 1.88
C GLN A 50 2.72 -0.20 2.77
N VAL A 51 3.01 1.10 2.94
CA VAL A 51 4.14 1.55 3.78
C VAL A 51 3.89 1.23 5.26
N GLY A 52 2.63 1.30 5.71
CA GLY A 52 2.25 0.93 7.08
C GLY A 52 2.54 -0.54 7.39
N THR A 53 2.10 -1.45 6.52
CA THR A 53 2.36 -2.91 6.66
C THR A 53 3.85 -3.22 6.77
N ILE A 54 4.69 -2.60 5.94
CA ILE A 54 6.12 -2.92 5.89
C ILE A 54 6.82 -2.52 7.21
N SER A 55 6.39 -1.42 7.84
CA SER A 55 6.92 -0.99 9.14
C SER A 55 6.53 -1.94 10.28
N TYR A 56 5.35 -2.55 10.23
CA TYR A 56 4.92 -3.50 11.26
C TYR A 56 5.72 -4.80 11.18
N VAL A 57 5.98 -5.31 9.97
CA VAL A 57 6.77 -6.54 9.78
C VAL A 57 8.19 -6.39 10.35
N SER A 58 8.86 -5.25 10.13
CA SER A 58 10.22 -5.05 10.67
C SER A 58 10.25 -4.94 12.19
N GLN A 59 9.26 -4.27 12.79
CA GLN A 59 9.13 -4.19 14.26
C GLN A 59 8.85 -5.56 14.87
N ILE A 60 7.98 -6.36 14.25
CA ILE A 60 7.73 -7.74 14.69
C ILE A 60 9.00 -8.57 14.56
N GLN A 61 9.79 -8.40 13.51
CA GLN A 61 11.05 -9.12 13.35
C GLN A 61 12.05 -8.78 14.47
N GLN A 62 12.15 -7.51 14.86
CA GLN A 62 12.97 -7.09 16.01
C GLN A 62 12.46 -7.73 17.30
N ALA A 63 11.15 -7.78 17.51
CA ALA A 63 10.55 -8.45 18.66
C ALA A 63 10.84 -9.96 18.68
N ILE A 64 10.83 -10.63 17.52
CA ILE A 64 11.25 -12.05 17.39
C ILE A 64 12.71 -12.19 17.77
N THR A 65 13.59 -11.30 17.32
CA THR A 65 15.00 -11.33 17.69
C THR A 65 15.19 -11.15 19.19
N MET A 66 14.49 -10.20 19.82
CA MET A 66 14.52 -10.01 21.28
C MET A 66 13.98 -11.24 22.02
N TYR A 67 12.85 -11.80 21.56
CA TYR A 67 12.31 -13.04 22.12
C TYR A 67 13.34 -14.16 22.09
N LYS A 68 14.02 -14.36 20.95
CA LYS A 68 15.07 -15.37 20.81
C LYS A 68 16.22 -15.14 21.78
N MET A 69 16.64 -13.88 21.98
CA MET A 69 17.71 -13.54 22.92
C MET A 69 17.33 -13.90 24.36
N ASP A 70 16.06 -13.72 24.73
CA ASP A 70 15.57 -13.99 26.08
C ASP A 70 15.17 -15.47 26.30
N ASN A 71 14.90 -16.23 25.23
CA ASN A 71 14.36 -17.60 25.29
C ASN A 71 15.27 -18.65 24.65
N GLU A 72 16.58 -18.63 24.95
CA GLU A 72 17.54 -19.66 24.51
C GLU A 72 17.52 -19.90 22.99
N GLU A 73 17.45 -18.85 22.18
CA GLU A 73 17.32 -18.87 20.71
C GLU A 73 16.05 -19.54 20.16
N ARG A 74 15.07 -19.87 21.03
CA ARG A 74 13.79 -20.44 20.61
C ARG A 74 12.94 -19.39 19.91
N LEU A 75 12.25 -19.82 18.85
CA LEU A 75 11.26 -19.01 18.16
C LEU A 75 9.94 -19.00 18.94
N PRO A 76 9.18 -17.89 18.92
CA PRO A 76 7.86 -17.86 19.54
C PRO A 76 6.92 -18.82 18.80
N ALA A 77 5.96 -19.45 19.49
CA ALA A 77 5.03 -20.36 18.81
C ALA A 77 4.02 -19.59 17.96
N ASN A 78 3.75 -18.33 18.32
CA ASN A 78 2.82 -17.45 17.64
C ASN A 78 3.17 -15.96 17.88
N LEU A 79 2.59 -15.06 17.10
CA LEU A 79 2.87 -13.63 17.21
C LEU A 79 2.30 -12.99 18.50
N GLN A 80 1.37 -13.64 19.19
CA GLN A 80 0.77 -13.10 20.41
C GLN A 80 1.75 -13.11 21.59
N GLU A 81 2.76 -13.99 21.57
CA GLU A 81 3.83 -14.00 22.58
C GLU A 81 4.71 -12.75 22.51
N LEU A 82 4.80 -12.15 21.32
CA LEU A 82 5.59 -10.94 21.09
C LEU A 82 4.94 -9.68 21.66
N LYS A 83 3.70 -9.76 22.17
CA LYS A 83 3.03 -8.63 22.84
C LYS A 83 3.83 -8.11 24.03
N ARG A 84 4.55 -9.00 24.72
CA ARG A 84 5.44 -8.64 25.84
C ARG A 84 6.65 -7.82 25.40
N TYR A 85 6.99 -7.88 24.11
CA TYR A 85 8.11 -7.19 23.48
C TYR A 85 7.66 -5.96 22.67
N GLY A 86 6.46 -5.44 22.96
CA GLY A 86 5.94 -4.20 22.37
C GLY A 86 5.14 -4.35 21.08
N VAL A 87 4.90 -5.58 20.60
CA VAL A 87 4.03 -5.82 19.45
C VAL A 87 2.56 -5.62 19.85
N THR A 88 1.80 -4.85 19.08
CA THR A 88 0.38 -4.58 19.34
C THR A 88 -0.52 -5.38 18.39
N ASP A 89 -1.80 -5.55 18.76
CA ASP A 89 -2.79 -6.24 17.92
C ASP A 89 -2.96 -5.61 16.53
N GLU A 90 -2.82 -4.29 16.42
CA GLU A 90 -2.90 -3.57 15.14
C GLU A 90 -1.73 -3.92 14.21
N MET A 91 -0.54 -4.19 14.78
CA MET A 91 0.64 -4.59 14.00
C MET A 91 0.51 -6.00 13.44
N LEU A 92 -0.34 -6.84 14.04
CA LEU A 92 -0.59 -8.21 13.59
C LEU A 92 -1.55 -8.27 12.40
N ILE A 93 -2.11 -7.13 11.98
CA ILE A 93 -3.09 -7.04 10.91
C ILE A 93 -2.50 -6.23 9.75
N ASP A 94 -2.60 -6.76 8.53
CA ASP A 94 -2.21 -6.05 7.33
C ASP A 94 -3.12 -4.82 7.11
N SER A 95 -2.53 -3.63 7.00
CA SER A 95 -3.30 -2.39 6.94
C SER A 95 -4.17 -2.28 5.68
N VAL A 96 -3.82 -3.02 4.62
CA VAL A 96 -4.48 -3.00 3.30
C VAL A 96 -5.61 -4.02 3.22
N SER A 97 -5.30 -5.29 3.41
CA SER A 97 -6.26 -6.39 3.31
C SER A 97 -7.10 -6.58 4.57
N LYS A 98 -6.71 -5.97 5.70
CA LYS A 98 -7.29 -6.18 7.03
C LYS A 98 -7.24 -7.64 7.48
N GLN A 99 -6.35 -8.45 6.89
CA GLN A 99 -6.13 -9.84 7.26
C GLN A 99 -4.94 -9.95 8.21
N PRO A 100 -4.92 -10.97 9.10
CA PRO A 100 -3.77 -11.21 9.96
C PRO A 100 -2.51 -11.51 9.14
N LEU A 101 -1.37 -11.03 9.63
CA LEU A 101 -0.06 -11.41 9.10
C LEU A 101 0.17 -12.91 9.30
N GLN A 102 0.83 -13.51 8.31
CA GLN A 102 1.15 -14.93 8.34
C GLN A 102 2.51 -15.11 9.01
N TYR A 103 2.56 -15.94 10.04
CA TYR A 103 3.79 -16.27 10.76
C TYR A 103 4.12 -17.74 10.60
N ASN A 104 5.37 -18.03 10.25
CA ASN A 104 5.90 -19.39 10.23
C ASN A 104 6.75 -19.64 11.49
N PRO A 105 6.29 -20.47 12.44
CA PRO A 105 7.03 -20.74 13.69
C PRO A 105 8.31 -21.55 13.50
N GLN A 106 8.48 -22.24 12.36
CA GLN A 106 9.70 -23.00 12.08
C GLN A 106 10.82 -22.12 11.56
N THR A 107 10.49 -21.11 10.75
CA THR A 107 11.48 -20.22 10.13
C THR A 107 11.58 -18.87 10.85
N GLY A 108 10.58 -18.50 11.64
CA GLY A 108 10.49 -17.18 12.28
C GLY A 108 10.08 -16.06 11.31
N GLU A 109 9.63 -16.41 10.10
CA GLU A 109 9.31 -15.44 9.06
C GLU A 109 7.89 -14.89 9.21
N VAL A 110 7.74 -13.59 8.96
CA VAL A 110 6.45 -12.89 8.96
C VAL A 110 6.18 -12.36 7.55
N THR A 111 5.06 -12.78 6.96
CA THR A 111 4.66 -12.39 5.61
C THR A 111 3.30 -11.70 5.62
N SER A 112 3.17 -10.65 4.81
CA SER A 112 1.87 -10.03 4.53
C SER A 112 1.29 -10.63 3.25
N PRO A 113 -0.01 -10.99 3.23
CA PRO A 113 -0.71 -11.43 2.02
C PRO A 113 -0.62 -10.44 0.86
N THR A 114 -0.43 -9.15 1.18
CA THR A 114 -0.42 -8.05 0.21
C THR A 114 1.00 -7.57 -0.11
N ALA A 115 2.03 -8.11 0.56
CA ALA A 115 3.42 -7.72 0.31
C ALA A 115 3.92 -8.24 -1.03
N LEU A 116 4.55 -7.36 -1.82
CA LEU A 116 5.23 -7.75 -3.05
C LEU A 116 6.46 -8.61 -2.71
N PRO A 117 6.74 -9.68 -3.49
CA PRO A 117 7.93 -10.52 -3.29
C PRO A 117 9.21 -9.67 -3.25
N GLY A 118 10.05 -9.87 -2.23
CA GLY A 118 11.34 -9.18 -2.09
C GLY A 118 11.32 -7.81 -1.41
N ARG A 119 10.16 -7.30 -0.97
CA ARG A 119 10.07 -6.02 -0.24
C ARG A 119 10.07 -6.12 1.28
N VAL A 120 9.75 -7.28 1.83
CA VAL A 120 9.75 -7.53 3.28
C VAL A 120 11.18 -7.61 3.86
N GLY A 121 12.14 -8.16 3.11
CA GLY A 121 13.55 -8.26 3.57
C GLY A 121 14.29 -6.92 3.68
N ASN A 122 13.84 -5.88 2.95
CA ASN A 122 14.47 -4.55 2.94
C ASN A 122 13.76 -3.53 3.84
N ALA A 123 12.79 -3.96 4.65
CA ALA A 123 12.03 -3.10 5.57
C ALA A 123 12.90 -2.42 6.65
N LEU A 124 14.13 -2.91 6.85
CA LEU A 124 15.15 -2.28 7.70
C LEU A 124 15.66 -0.93 7.12
N ASN A 125 15.34 -0.61 5.86
CA ASN A 125 15.84 0.57 5.15
C ASN A 125 14.72 1.25 4.33
N LEU A 126 13.57 1.53 4.95
CA LEU A 126 12.70 2.58 4.43
C LEU A 126 13.06 3.89 5.14
N PRO A 127 13.57 4.91 4.44
CA PRO A 127 13.62 6.25 5.01
C PRO A 127 12.20 6.64 5.41
N ASN A 128 12.09 7.26 6.57
CA ASN A 128 10.87 7.76 7.20
C ASN A 128 10.27 8.94 6.41
N SER A 129 10.16 8.84 5.08
CA SER A 129 9.78 9.93 4.18
C SER A 129 8.30 9.89 3.82
N VAL A 130 7.45 9.85 4.85
CA VAL A 130 6.03 10.26 4.75
C VAL A 130 5.57 10.88 6.06
N GLN A 131 6.37 11.79 6.61
CA GLN A 131 5.87 12.87 7.47
C GLN A 131 6.46 14.17 6.94
N GLY A 132 5.64 14.97 6.26
CA GLY A 132 6.01 16.33 5.90
C GLY A 132 5.48 16.81 4.55
N GLN A 133 4.42 17.63 4.65
CA GLN A 133 3.88 18.59 3.67
C GLN A 133 2.80 18.09 2.71
#